data_AF-N4UG48-F1
#
_entry.id   AF-N4UG48-F1
#
_cell.length_a   1.000
_cell.length_b   1.000
_cell.length_c   1.000
_cell.angle_alpha   90.00
_cell.angle_beta   90.00
_cell.angle_gamma   90.00
#
_symmetry.space_group_name_H-M   'P 1'
#
loop_
_entity.id
_entity.type
_entity.pdbx_description
1 polymer ?
#
loop_
_entity_poly.entity_id
_entity_poly.type
_entity_poly.pdbx_seq_one_letter_code
_entity_poly.pdbx_strand_id
1 'polypeptide(L)'
;ELGATGIPLTDSTPEELDELASSLVSLLTSAAKASGRPARKGGRPAPWWTEECADAAAAFRAIRRSYLLGLNQDVQIAKRGFHRVVRRAKRRYWRNLIDGFSSSSDVFKAVRWLKSLGAFQPPPLQVDNVVYESQMDKANALRQATLERRTAEDDITNPWMPLTPRRLIPFPSEISMEEVQYATLSTGNTSPGSDNITVQLLEAVWHIIGTHVRRLFERCLTIGHHPKPFKEAEVVMIAKPGRRDLTEPRAWRPISLLSCLGKGLERLIARRLAWAAVHYSLLHPQQAGALPKRSATDLVTALIHDIEEAFARKKVATLVTMDVQGAFDTVMCNRLVLRLRKQGWPDHLARWTGSFMGGRSARVRYQDIVTPSSPLQCGLPQGSPVSPILFLLYTEPIYRLGNPRGRFGYADDTAILSIGDTVDETTAMASSSIAKMVRWGAANGVSFDTKKTEVMHFSRSKLSTAPARRQWPTIYEASLTRYTALCRAPFEVPSEHVSSQYCFTAPRRGTRAGPGHVGTSPRRTYHPVISTSFK
;
A
#
# COMPACT_ATOMS: atom_id res chain seq x y z
N GLU A 1 35.56 -8.39 16.94
CA GLU A 1 34.54 -9.07 16.10
C GLU A 1 33.14 -8.41 16.13
N LEU A 2 32.81 -7.54 17.10
CA LEU A 2 31.53 -6.79 17.13
C LEU A 2 31.73 -5.28 16.93
N GLY A 3 32.64 -4.90 16.03
CA GLY A 3 33.18 -3.55 15.78
C GLY A 3 32.40 -2.35 16.34
N ALA A 4 33.05 -1.57 17.20
CA ALA A 4 32.59 -0.24 17.57
C ALA A 4 32.59 0.65 16.33
N THR A 5 31.42 0.84 15.72
CA THR A 5 31.24 1.81 14.63
C THR A 5 31.09 3.18 15.27
N GLY A 6 32.10 4.03 15.09
CA GLY A 6 32.00 5.44 15.49
C GLY A 6 30.91 6.13 14.68
N ILE A 7 30.12 6.98 15.33
CA ILE A 7 29.15 7.83 14.64
C ILE A 7 29.92 9.03 14.06
N PRO A 8 29.88 9.27 12.74
CA PRO A 8 30.60 10.38 12.14
C PRO A 8 30.21 11.73 12.75
N LEU A 9 31.22 12.58 12.97
CA LEU A 9 31.04 13.95 13.43
C LEU A 9 30.83 14.94 12.27
N THR A 10 31.03 14.53 11.03
CA THR A 10 30.77 15.33 9.82
C THR A 10 29.39 14.97 9.23
N ASP A 11 28.71 15.97 8.65
CA ASP A 11 27.32 15.87 8.14
C ASP A 11 26.96 16.98 7.12
N SER A 12 27.97 17.52 6.44
CA SER A 12 27.86 18.67 5.54
C SER A 12 27.72 18.28 4.07
N THR A 13 28.09 17.05 3.69
CA THR A 13 28.01 16.56 2.30
C THR A 13 27.06 15.36 2.16
N PRO A 14 26.53 15.09 0.96
CA PRO A 14 25.74 13.88 0.69
C PRO A 14 26.46 12.58 1.06
N GLU A 15 27.77 12.50 0.83
CA GLU A 15 28.61 11.35 1.14
C GLU A 15 28.73 11.13 2.65
N GLU A 16 28.91 12.20 3.43
CA GLU A 16 28.96 12.14 4.89
C GLU A 16 27.59 11.71 5.48
N LEU A 17 26.49 12.11 4.86
CA LEU A 17 25.15 11.65 5.25
C LEU A 17 24.92 10.17 4.93
N ASP A 18 25.44 9.68 3.80
CA ASP A 18 25.42 8.26 3.48
C ASP A 18 26.22 7.45 4.51
N GLU A 19 27.38 7.95 4.92
CA GLU A 19 28.20 7.34 5.97
C GLU A 19 27.51 7.35 7.32
N LEU A 20 26.94 8.49 7.74
CA LEU A 20 26.18 8.62 8.99
C LEU A 20 25.00 7.64 9.03
N ALA A 21 24.22 7.55 7.95
CA ALA A 21 23.12 6.59 7.85
C ALA A 21 23.62 5.14 7.91
N SER A 22 24.73 4.83 7.21
CA SER A 22 25.32 3.49 7.21
C SER A 22 25.84 3.08 8.59
N SER A 23 26.50 4.00 9.30
CA SER A 23 26.99 3.78 10.67
C SER A 23 25.84 3.54 11.64
N LEU A 24 24.74 4.29 11.54
CA LEU A 24 23.54 4.04 12.37
C LEU A 24 22.92 2.66 12.07
N VAL A 25 22.76 2.30 10.80
CA VAL A 25 22.23 0.98 10.40
C VAL A 25 23.16 -0.15 10.88
N SER A 26 24.47 0.01 10.74
CA SER A 26 25.48 -0.96 11.18
C SER A 26 25.46 -1.13 12.70
N LEU A 27 25.40 -0.03 13.45
CA LEU A 27 25.34 -0.04 14.90
C LEU A 27 24.08 -0.77 15.40
N LEU A 28 22.91 -0.45 14.82
CA LEU A 28 21.65 -1.11 15.17
C LEU A 28 21.65 -2.59 14.83
N THR A 29 22.18 -2.95 13.66
CA THR A 29 22.28 -4.35 13.22
C THR A 29 23.24 -5.14 14.11
N SER A 30 24.35 -4.53 14.52
CA SER A 30 25.35 -5.16 15.39
C SER A 30 24.80 -5.34 16.81
N ALA A 31 24.11 -4.33 17.34
CA ALA A 31 23.42 -4.41 18.63
C ALA A 31 22.33 -5.50 18.62
N ALA A 32 21.55 -5.60 17.54
CA ALA A 32 20.52 -6.63 17.38
C ALA A 32 21.13 -8.03 17.29
N LYS A 33 22.27 -8.21 16.61
CA LYS A 33 22.99 -9.49 16.55
C LYS A 33 23.59 -9.87 17.90
N ALA A 34 24.17 -8.93 18.63
CA ALA A 34 24.79 -9.16 19.93
C ALA A 34 23.75 -9.48 21.02
N SER A 35 22.58 -8.83 20.97
CA SER A 35 21.53 -8.97 21.97
C SER A 35 20.49 -10.04 21.62
N GLY A 36 20.36 -10.35 20.33
CA GLY A 36 19.32 -11.23 19.79
C GLY A 36 19.66 -12.72 19.87
N ARG A 37 18.63 -13.55 19.98
CA ARG A 37 18.77 -15.01 19.81
C ARG A 37 18.70 -15.35 18.31
N PRO A 38 19.54 -16.26 17.79
CA PRO A 38 19.45 -16.70 16.40
C PRO A 38 18.03 -17.20 16.09
N ALA A 39 17.46 -16.76 14.98
CA ALA A 39 16.21 -17.29 14.47
C ALA A 39 16.40 -18.80 14.18
N ARG A 40 15.85 -19.66 15.04
CA ARG A 40 15.79 -21.10 14.77
C ARG A 40 14.87 -21.30 13.57
N LYS A 41 15.44 -21.49 12.37
CA LYS A 41 14.70 -21.72 11.11
C LYS A 41 13.79 -22.96 11.10
N GLY A 42 13.76 -23.74 12.17
CA GLY A 42 12.76 -24.77 12.40
C GLY A 42 11.89 -24.42 13.59
N GLY A 43 10.63 -24.08 13.36
CA GLY A 43 9.61 -24.40 14.35
C GLY A 43 9.72 -25.89 14.66
N ARG A 44 9.52 -26.33 15.91
CA ARG A 44 9.41 -27.78 16.18
C ARG A 44 8.26 -28.28 15.31
N PRO A 45 8.49 -29.14 14.28
CA PRO A 45 7.43 -29.56 13.36
C PRO A 45 6.32 -30.34 14.09
N ALA A 46 6.63 -30.84 15.28
CA ALA A 46 5.68 -31.44 16.21
C ALA A 46 5.89 -30.84 17.62
N PRO A 47 5.31 -29.68 17.96
CA PRO A 47 5.44 -29.09 19.29
C PRO A 47 4.74 -29.93 20.38
N TRP A 48 3.83 -30.81 19.96
CA TRP A 48 3.15 -31.84 20.75
C TRP A 48 3.98 -33.12 20.94
N TRP A 49 5.18 -33.23 20.38
CA TRP A 49 6.02 -34.42 20.50
C TRP A 49 6.64 -34.50 21.90
N THR A 50 6.24 -35.52 22.66
CA THR A 50 6.72 -35.78 24.03
C THR A 50 7.72 -36.94 24.05
N GLU A 51 8.39 -37.13 25.18
CA GLU A 51 9.24 -38.30 25.44
C GLU A 51 8.46 -39.61 25.27
N GLU A 52 7.21 -39.68 25.79
CA GLU A 52 6.30 -40.82 25.55
C GLU A 52 6.10 -41.12 24.04
N CYS A 53 6.07 -40.09 23.18
CA CYS A 53 5.97 -40.28 21.73
C CYS A 53 7.27 -40.84 21.14
N ALA A 54 8.43 -40.42 21.66
CA ALA A 54 9.74 -40.92 21.26
C ALA A 54 9.89 -42.41 21.63
N ASP A 55 9.51 -42.80 22.84
CA ASP A 55 9.57 -44.17 23.32
C ASP A 55 8.62 -45.08 22.53
N ALA A 56 7.38 -44.64 22.32
CA ALA A 56 6.42 -45.39 21.52
C ALA A 56 6.85 -45.52 20.05
N ALA A 57 7.52 -44.50 19.49
CA ALA A 57 8.09 -44.56 18.15
C ALA A 57 9.30 -45.52 18.09
N ALA A 58 10.16 -45.52 19.11
CA ALA A 58 11.30 -46.42 19.22
C ALA A 58 10.84 -47.89 19.33
N ALA A 59 9.86 -48.16 20.19
CA ALA A 59 9.23 -49.48 20.34
C ALA A 59 8.60 -49.96 19.03
N PHE A 60 7.82 -49.10 18.35
CA PHE A 60 7.27 -49.44 17.04
C PHE A 60 8.34 -49.72 15.99
N ARG A 61 9.42 -48.91 15.94
CA ARG A 61 10.53 -49.12 15.00
C ARG A 61 11.30 -50.40 15.29
N ALA A 62 11.50 -50.75 16.57
CA ALA A 62 12.16 -51.99 16.97
C ALA A 62 11.35 -53.20 16.49
N ILE A 63 10.06 -53.25 16.79
CA ILE A 63 9.15 -54.32 16.34
C ILE A 63 9.10 -54.38 14.82
N ARG A 64 9.02 -53.23 14.13
CA ARG A 64 9.02 -53.19 12.65
C ARG A 64 10.31 -53.73 12.03
N ARG A 65 11.47 -53.52 12.65
CA ARG A 65 12.77 -54.02 12.15
C ARG A 65 12.90 -55.54 12.30
N SER A 66 12.22 -56.13 13.28
CA SER A 66 12.21 -57.58 13.50
C SER A 66 11.36 -58.35 12.48
N TYR A 67 10.55 -57.68 11.67
CA TYR A 67 9.67 -58.31 10.67
C TYR A 67 9.83 -57.64 9.29
N LEU A 68 10.71 -58.21 8.46
CA LEU A 68 11.13 -57.66 7.16
C LEU A 68 10.10 -57.80 6.03
N LEU A 69 9.04 -58.61 6.19
CA LEU A 69 8.00 -58.83 5.18
C LEU A 69 6.61 -58.65 5.81
N GLY A 70 5.75 -57.89 5.11
CA GLY A 70 4.56 -57.25 5.66
C GLY A 70 3.46 -58.19 6.18
N LEU A 71 2.58 -57.58 7.01
CA LEU A 71 1.37 -58.13 7.64
C LEU A 71 1.57 -59.01 8.88
N ASN A 72 2.48 -58.64 9.78
CA ASN A 72 2.48 -59.17 11.14
C ASN A 72 1.49 -58.39 12.06
N GLN A 73 0.62 -59.11 12.75
CA GLN A 73 -0.34 -58.60 13.73
C GLN A 73 0.33 -57.76 14.82
N ASP A 74 1.55 -58.12 15.22
CA ASP A 74 2.32 -57.40 16.24
C ASP A 74 2.78 -56.02 15.77
N VAL A 75 3.17 -55.91 14.49
CA VAL A 75 3.50 -54.61 13.87
C VAL A 75 2.27 -53.71 13.81
N GLN A 76 1.08 -54.28 13.56
CA GLN A 76 -0.18 -53.51 13.56
C GLN A 76 -0.61 -53.10 14.97
N ILE A 77 -0.40 -53.95 15.98
CA ILE A 77 -0.64 -53.62 17.39
C ILE A 77 0.31 -52.49 17.82
N ALA A 78 1.61 -52.61 17.54
CA ALA A 78 2.60 -51.59 17.84
C ALA A 78 2.31 -50.26 17.12
N LYS A 79 1.92 -50.31 15.84
CA LYS A 79 1.49 -49.13 15.07
C LYS A 79 0.26 -48.45 15.69
N ARG A 80 -0.74 -49.23 16.10
CA ARG A 80 -1.94 -48.72 16.79
C ARG A 80 -1.59 -48.09 18.15
N GLY A 81 -0.67 -48.71 18.89
CA GLY A 81 -0.13 -48.21 20.16
C GLY A 81 0.58 -46.85 19.98
N PHE A 82 1.53 -46.78 19.06
CA PHE A 82 2.21 -45.54 18.68
C PHE A 82 1.22 -44.43 18.27
N HIS A 83 0.29 -44.74 17.35
CA HIS A 83 -0.74 -43.78 16.94
C HIS A 83 -1.64 -43.33 18.08
N ARG A 84 -1.92 -44.19 19.07
CA ARG A 84 -2.71 -43.84 20.26
C ARG A 84 -1.96 -42.84 21.13
N VAL A 85 -0.67 -43.08 21.38
CA VAL A 85 0.19 -42.17 22.15
C VAL A 85 0.30 -40.81 21.45
N VAL A 86 0.57 -40.80 20.14
CA VAL A 86 0.61 -39.57 19.34
C VAL A 86 -0.72 -38.82 19.36
N ARG A 87 -1.85 -39.52 19.21
CA ARG A 87 -3.18 -38.89 19.30
C ARG A 87 -3.45 -38.30 20.69
N ARG A 88 -3.03 -38.99 21.76
CA ARG A 88 -3.15 -38.50 23.14
C ARG A 88 -2.30 -37.24 23.34
N ALA A 89 -1.05 -37.25 22.90
CA ALA A 89 -0.13 -36.13 23.01
C ALA A 89 -0.62 -34.91 22.23
N LYS A 90 -1.05 -35.10 20.97
CA LYS A 90 -1.70 -34.04 20.17
C LYS A 90 -2.91 -33.45 20.89
N ARG A 91 -3.84 -34.30 21.35
CA ARG A 91 -5.07 -33.85 22.02
C ARG A 91 -4.76 -33.08 23.31
N ARG A 92 -3.83 -33.56 24.12
CA ARG A 92 -3.40 -32.90 25.37
C ARG A 92 -2.77 -31.54 25.07
N TYR A 93 -1.85 -31.47 24.12
CA TYR A 93 -1.22 -30.23 23.71
C TYR A 93 -2.23 -29.19 23.26
N TRP A 94 -3.14 -29.56 22.34
CA TRP A 94 -4.15 -28.62 21.83
C TRP A 94 -5.15 -28.19 22.91
N ARG A 95 -5.55 -29.09 23.81
CA ARG A 95 -6.43 -28.75 24.93
C ARG A 95 -5.76 -27.75 25.87
N ASN A 96 -4.55 -28.04 26.33
CA ASN A 96 -3.80 -27.14 27.21
C ASN A 96 -3.55 -25.77 26.56
N LEU A 97 -3.31 -25.74 25.24
CA LEU A 97 -3.13 -24.51 24.49
C LEU A 97 -4.42 -23.67 24.48
N ILE A 98 -5.57 -24.30 24.22
CA ILE A 98 -6.89 -23.64 24.20
C ILE A 98 -7.29 -23.20 25.61
N ASP A 99 -7.07 -24.04 26.62
CA ASP A 99 -7.35 -23.73 28.03
C ASP A 99 -6.50 -22.54 28.53
N GLY A 100 -5.36 -22.27 27.89
CA GLY A 100 -4.51 -21.11 28.17
C GLY A 100 -4.95 -19.80 27.48
N PHE A 101 -6.02 -19.82 26.67
CA PHE A 101 -6.50 -18.60 26.01
C PHE A 101 -7.27 -17.72 26.98
N SER A 102 -6.78 -16.50 27.17
CA SER A 102 -7.38 -15.51 28.08
C SER A 102 -7.88 -14.27 27.34
N SER A 103 -7.53 -14.10 26.07
CA SER A 103 -7.92 -12.95 25.26
C SER A 103 -8.49 -13.34 23.90
N SER A 104 -9.29 -12.44 23.31
CA SER A 104 -9.80 -12.57 21.94
C SER A 104 -8.68 -12.71 20.91
N SER A 105 -7.49 -12.15 21.20
CA SER A 105 -6.30 -12.23 20.35
C SER A 105 -5.73 -13.65 20.25
N ASP A 106 -5.92 -14.47 21.29
CA ASP A 106 -5.41 -15.85 21.33
C ASP A 106 -6.25 -16.79 20.46
N VAL A 107 -7.55 -16.52 20.35
CA VAL A 107 -8.45 -17.22 19.42
C VAL A 107 -8.00 -17.05 17.96
N PHE A 108 -7.58 -15.83 17.58
CA PHE A 108 -7.05 -15.58 16.23
C PHE A 108 -5.74 -16.32 15.94
N LYS A 109 -4.90 -16.56 16.95
CA LYS A 109 -3.71 -17.41 16.79
C LYS A 109 -4.14 -18.83 16.41
N ALA A 110 -5.14 -19.41 17.08
CA ALA A 110 -5.64 -20.76 16.80
C ALA A 110 -6.21 -20.92 15.38
N VAL A 111 -6.97 -19.93 14.89
CA VAL A 111 -7.52 -19.92 13.52
C VAL A 111 -6.41 -20.00 12.46
N ARG A 112 -5.25 -19.38 12.72
CA ARG A 112 -4.09 -19.41 11.83
C ARG A 112 -3.45 -20.79 11.71
N TRP A 113 -3.56 -21.63 12.74
CA TRP A 113 -3.07 -23.01 12.75
C TRP A 113 -4.06 -24.00 12.11
N LEU A 114 -5.36 -23.78 12.30
CA LEU A 114 -6.43 -24.57 11.67
C LEU A 114 -6.46 -24.39 10.16
N LYS A 115 -6.16 -23.17 9.70
CA LYS A 115 -5.88 -22.89 8.29
C LYS A 115 -4.43 -23.25 7.99
N SER A 116 -4.09 -24.54 7.95
CA SER A 116 -2.94 -24.98 7.17
C SER A 116 -3.26 -24.62 5.72
N LEU A 117 -2.96 -23.39 5.32
CA LEU A 117 -2.88 -23.05 3.91
C LEU A 117 -1.86 -24.05 3.37
N GLY A 118 -2.31 -25.01 2.55
CA GLY A 118 -1.37 -25.79 1.75
C GLY A 118 -0.41 -24.83 1.06
N ALA A 119 0.82 -25.27 0.78
CA ALA A 119 1.79 -24.43 0.09
C ALA A 119 1.08 -23.76 -1.09
N PHE A 120 0.90 -22.45 -1.00
CA PHE A 120 0.14 -21.72 -2.00
C PHE A 120 0.92 -21.88 -3.31
N GLN A 121 0.34 -22.61 -4.26
CA GLN A 121 0.95 -22.84 -5.57
C GLN A 121 0.21 -21.95 -6.58
N PRO A 122 0.68 -20.71 -6.79
CA PRO A 122 0.09 -19.84 -7.79
C PRO A 122 0.25 -20.47 -9.18
N PRO A 123 -0.74 -20.29 -10.06
CA PRO A 123 -0.71 -20.84 -11.42
C PRO A 123 0.53 -20.33 -12.20
N PRO A 124 0.87 -20.95 -13.33
CA PRO A 124 1.84 -20.39 -14.27
C PRO A 124 1.52 -18.93 -14.58
N LEU A 125 2.53 -18.07 -14.61
CA LEU A 125 2.35 -16.67 -14.95
C LEU A 125 2.36 -16.52 -16.47
N GLN A 126 1.43 -15.76 -17.03
CA GLN A 126 1.31 -15.48 -18.45
C GLN A 126 1.59 -14.00 -18.68
N VAL A 127 2.60 -13.70 -19.48
CA VAL A 127 2.96 -12.35 -19.92
C VAL A 127 3.17 -12.39 -21.42
N ASP A 128 2.42 -11.61 -22.18
CA ASP A 128 2.56 -11.48 -23.65
C ASP A 128 2.66 -12.82 -24.39
N ASN A 129 1.77 -13.77 -24.05
CA ASN A 129 1.70 -15.15 -24.56
C ASN A 129 2.86 -16.09 -24.19
N VAL A 130 3.77 -15.66 -23.32
CA VAL A 130 4.82 -16.50 -22.72
C VAL A 130 4.36 -17.00 -21.36
N VAL A 131 4.55 -18.30 -21.11
CA VAL A 131 4.17 -18.96 -19.85
C VAL A 131 5.41 -19.21 -18.99
N TYR A 132 5.40 -18.70 -17.76
CA TYR A 132 6.46 -18.88 -16.78
C TYR A 132 6.02 -19.83 -15.66
N GLU A 133 6.73 -20.94 -15.51
CA GLU A 133 6.38 -22.00 -14.56
C GLU A 133 7.28 -21.99 -13.31
N SER A 134 8.58 -21.74 -13.47
CA SER A 134 9.52 -21.71 -12.36
C SER A 134 9.28 -20.50 -11.45
N GLN A 135 9.51 -20.66 -10.16
CA GLN A 135 9.34 -19.56 -9.19
C GLN A 135 10.27 -18.37 -9.49
N MET A 136 11.50 -18.62 -9.97
CA MET A 136 12.46 -17.57 -10.32
C MET A 136 12.01 -16.80 -11.57
N ASP A 137 11.55 -17.51 -12.60
CA ASP A 137 11.10 -16.87 -13.84
C ASP A 137 9.81 -16.07 -13.60
N LYS A 138 8.88 -16.60 -12.78
CA LYS A 138 7.72 -15.84 -12.32
C LYS A 138 8.13 -14.56 -11.59
N ALA A 139 9.13 -14.62 -10.71
CA ALA A 139 9.62 -13.46 -9.99
C ALA A 139 10.20 -12.40 -10.94
N ASN A 140 11.02 -12.80 -11.91
CA ASN A 140 11.60 -11.91 -12.91
C ASN A 140 10.54 -11.32 -13.86
N ALA A 141 9.58 -12.12 -14.31
CA ALA A 141 8.49 -11.66 -15.15
C ALA A 141 7.59 -10.66 -14.41
N LEU A 142 7.29 -10.91 -13.13
CA LEU A 142 6.60 -9.93 -12.28
C LEU A 142 7.41 -8.66 -12.09
N ARG A 143 8.73 -8.76 -11.87
CA ARG A 143 9.64 -7.62 -11.76
C ARG A 143 9.55 -6.74 -13.00
N GLN A 144 9.75 -7.32 -14.18
CA GLN A 144 9.74 -6.59 -15.45
C GLN A 144 8.37 -5.93 -15.70
N ALA A 145 7.28 -6.68 -15.53
CA ALA A 145 5.93 -6.19 -15.81
C ALA A 145 5.42 -5.12 -14.81
N THR A 146 5.99 -5.03 -13.62
CA THR A 146 5.53 -4.10 -12.56
C THR A 146 6.50 -2.97 -12.28
N LEU A 147 7.81 -3.20 -12.34
CA LEU A 147 8.84 -2.24 -11.93
C LEU A 147 9.64 -1.64 -13.11
N GLU A 148 9.60 -2.26 -14.28
CA GLU A 148 10.38 -1.85 -15.47
C GLU A 148 9.49 -1.37 -16.63
N ARG A 149 8.34 -0.74 -16.32
CA ARG A 149 7.38 -0.28 -17.35
C ARG A 149 7.85 0.89 -18.19
N ARG A 150 8.84 1.63 -17.69
CA ARG A 150 9.30 2.90 -18.22
C ARG A 150 10.80 3.01 -18.04
N THR A 151 11.44 3.75 -18.91
CA THR A 151 12.89 3.92 -18.92
C THR A 151 13.27 5.39 -18.78
N ALA A 152 14.57 5.67 -18.64
CA ALA A 152 15.06 7.03 -18.49
C ALA A 152 14.80 7.90 -19.74
N GLU A 153 14.68 7.28 -20.91
CA GLU A 153 14.40 7.93 -22.20
C GLU A 153 12.98 8.51 -22.27
N ASP A 154 12.05 8.02 -21.45
CA ASP A 154 10.69 8.57 -21.34
C ASP A 154 10.64 9.89 -20.51
N ASP A 155 11.69 10.17 -19.73
CA ASP A 155 11.77 11.34 -18.85
C ASP A 155 12.37 12.56 -19.57
N ILE A 156 12.20 13.74 -18.99
CA ILE A 156 12.89 14.95 -19.45
C ILE A 156 14.36 14.90 -19.04
N THR A 157 15.25 15.45 -19.87
CA THR A 157 16.69 15.41 -19.59
C THR A 157 17.12 16.32 -18.45
N ASN A 158 16.57 17.54 -18.37
CA ASN A 158 17.00 18.55 -17.40
C ASN A 158 15.82 19.10 -16.56
N PRO A 159 15.65 18.68 -15.30
CA PRO A 159 14.63 19.23 -14.40
C PRO A 159 15.02 20.60 -13.82
N TRP A 160 16.28 20.99 -13.96
CA TRP A 160 16.88 22.23 -13.44
C TRP A 160 16.89 23.36 -14.46
N MET A 161 16.09 23.26 -15.53
CA MET A 161 15.91 24.36 -16.49
C MET A 161 15.52 25.68 -15.79
N PRO A 162 15.97 26.83 -16.31
CA PRO A 162 15.61 28.14 -15.76
C PRO A 162 14.09 28.29 -15.68
N LEU A 163 13.60 28.65 -14.49
CA LEU A 163 12.19 28.92 -14.27
C LEU A 163 12.03 29.92 -13.13
N THR A 164 11.03 30.78 -13.26
CA THR A 164 10.61 31.68 -12.19
C THR A 164 9.31 31.13 -11.60
N PRO A 165 9.32 30.59 -10.38
CA PRO A 165 8.09 30.09 -9.78
C PRO A 165 7.16 31.27 -9.49
N ARG A 166 5.84 31.05 -9.62
CA ARG A 166 4.84 32.11 -9.37
C ARG A 166 4.77 32.54 -7.90
N ARG A 167 5.21 31.68 -6.99
CA ARG A 167 5.28 31.89 -5.54
C ARG A 167 6.36 31.02 -4.95
N LEU A 168 6.87 31.38 -3.79
CA LEU A 168 7.74 30.52 -2.98
C LEU A 168 6.94 29.96 -1.81
N ILE A 169 7.17 28.68 -1.50
CA ILE A 169 6.49 27.98 -0.41
C ILE A 169 7.45 27.89 0.78
N PRO A 170 7.13 28.50 1.92
CA PRO A 170 7.88 28.29 3.15
C PRO A 170 7.91 26.81 3.54
N PHE A 171 9.11 26.27 3.74
CA PHE A 171 9.34 24.92 4.21
C PHE A 171 10.56 24.94 5.14
N PRO A 172 10.37 25.03 6.47
CA PRO A 172 11.48 25.11 7.40
C PRO A 172 12.33 23.84 7.36
N SER A 173 13.63 23.98 7.59
CA SER A 173 14.58 22.87 7.65
C SER A 173 14.78 22.35 9.06
N GLU A 174 14.51 23.17 10.07
CA GLU A 174 14.68 22.85 11.49
C GLU A 174 13.72 21.73 11.89
N ILE A 175 14.21 20.75 12.66
CA ILE A 175 13.44 19.60 13.13
C ILE A 175 13.55 19.49 14.65
N SER A 176 12.40 19.43 15.32
CA SER A 176 12.33 19.20 16.78
C SER A 176 12.54 17.72 17.13
N MET A 177 12.97 17.45 18.38
CA MET A 177 13.11 16.07 18.87
C MET A 177 11.77 15.34 18.89
N GLU A 178 10.69 16.04 19.23
CA GLU A 178 9.33 15.50 19.31
C GLU A 178 8.83 15.10 17.92
N GLU A 179 9.08 15.93 16.91
CA GLU A 179 8.64 15.66 15.54
C GLU A 179 9.36 14.46 14.94
N VAL A 180 10.69 14.36 15.11
CA VAL A 180 11.44 13.21 14.59
C VAL A 180 11.10 11.92 15.33
N GLN A 181 10.88 11.99 16.65
CA GLN A 181 10.42 10.84 17.43
C GLN A 181 9.04 10.39 16.98
N TYR A 182 8.10 11.32 16.81
CA TYR A 182 6.77 11.00 16.32
C TYR A 182 6.83 10.38 14.92
N ALA A 183 7.58 10.97 13.99
CA ALA A 183 7.70 10.47 12.62
C ALA A 183 8.33 9.08 12.54
N THR A 184 9.23 8.74 13.46
CA THR A 184 9.97 7.47 13.46
C THR A 184 9.26 6.38 14.25
N LEU A 185 8.72 6.70 15.43
CA LEU A 185 8.20 5.72 16.38
C LEU A 185 6.68 5.60 16.40
N SER A 186 5.93 6.68 16.17
CA SER A 186 4.46 6.69 16.29
C SER A 186 3.78 6.10 15.04
N THR A 187 4.22 4.90 14.67
CA THR A 187 3.81 4.18 13.48
C THR A 187 3.26 2.83 13.89
N GLY A 188 2.30 2.29 13.13
CA GLY A 188 1.85 0.91 13.37
C GLY A 188 3.00 -0.09 13.20
N ASN A 189 2.73 -1.36 13.52
CA ASN A 189 3.74 -2.41 13.38
C ASN A 189 4.07 -2.65 11.89
N THR A 190 5.04 -1.91 11.34
CA THR A 190 5.46 -2.04 9.93
C THR A 190 6.55 -3.10 9.79
N SER A 191 6.49 -3.87 8.71
CA SER A 191 7.56 -4.81 8.39
C SER A 191 8.87 -4.07 8.08
N PRO A 192 10.01 -4.58 8.57
CA PRO A 192 11.32 -3.99 8.29
C PRO A 192 11.73 -4.23 6.83
N GLY A 193 12.71 -3.43 6.36
CA GLY A 193 13.33 -3.60 5.06
C GLY A 193 14.45 -4.66 5.08
N SER A 194 15.37 -4.56 4.12
CA SER A 194 16.53 -5.45 4.02
C SER A 194 17.46 -5.39 5.25
N ASP A 195 17.45 -4.26 5.97
CA ASP A 195 18.19 -4.03 7.22
C ASP A 195 17.66 -4.82 8.43
N ASN A 196 16.44 -5.38 8.35
CA ASN A 196 15.74 -6.05 9.46
C ASN A 196 15.55 -5.20 10.73
N ILE A 197 15.68 -3.87 10.63
CA ILE A 197 15.51 -2.95 11.76
C ILE A 197 14.01 -2.68 11.94
N THR A 198 13.44 -3.08 13.07
CA THR A 198 12.01 -2.89 13.39
C THR A 198 11.77 -1.58 14.13
N VAL A 199 10.52 -1.09 14.09
CA VAL A 199 10.11 0.07 14.89
C VAL A 199 10.28 -0.20 16.39
N GLN A 200 9.99 -1.43 16.84
CA GLN A 200 10.18 -1.84 18.24
C GLN A 200 11.65 -1.76 18.69
N LEU A 201 12.60 -2.11 17.81
CA LEU A 201 14.02 -1.93 18.10
C LEU A 201 14.34 -0.44 18.24
N LEU A 202 13.86 0.40 17.31
CA LEU A 202 14.06 1.84 17.36
C LEU A 202 13.46 2.46 18.64
N GLU A 203 12.28 2.02 19.07
CA GLU A 203 11.65 2.43 20.32
C GLU A 203 12.52 2.10 21.54
N ALA A 204 13.06 0.88 21.60
CA ALA A 204 13.88 0.41 22.72
C ALA A 204 15.17 1.23 22.88
N VAL A 205 15.80 1.64 21.77
CA VAL A 205 17.08 2.35 21.79
C VAL A 205 16.97 3.86 21.54
N TRP A 206 15.75 4.40 21.44
CA TRP A 206 15.53 5.80 21.03
C TRP A 206 16.27 6.82 21.90
N HIS A 207 16.31 6.58 23.21
CA HIS A 207 17.01 7.43 24.17
C HIS A 207 18.52 7.55 23.90
N ILE A 208 19.10 6.61 23.14
CA ILE A 208 20.50 6.60 22.74
C ILE A 208 20.67 7.22 21.34
N ILE A 209 19.86 6.80 20.38
CA ILE A 209 20.05 7.16 18.96
C ILE A 209 19.31 8.42 18.51
N GLY A 210 18.32 8.89 19.28
CA GLY A 210 17.34 9.88 18.82
C GLY A 210 17.96 11.21 18.39
N THR A 211 19.01 11.67 19.07
CA THR A 211 19.76 12.88 18.72
C THR A 211 20.49 12.74 17.38
N HIS A 212 21.07 11.57 17.11
CA HIS A 212 21.74 11.27 15.85
C HIS A 212 20.74 11.12 14.69
N VAL A 213 19.56 10.55 14.96
CA VAL A 213 18.48 10.46 13.96
C VAL A 213 17.93 11.85 13.63
N ARG A 214 17.71 12.72 14.63
CA ARG A 214 17.31 14.12 14.41
C ARG A 214 18.31 14.84 13.50
N ARG A 215 19.59 14.75 13.85
CA ARG A 215 20.70 15.35 13.10
C ARG A 215 20.72 14.86 11.66
N LEU A 216 20.64 13.55 11.44
CA LEU A 216 20.60 12.96 10.10
C LEU A 216 19.44 13.54 9.29
N PHE A 217 18.22 13.58 9.85
CA PHE A 217 17.04 14.02 9.10
C PHE A 217 17.08 15.51 8.76
N GLU A 218 17.52 16.35 9.71
CA GLU A 218 17.65 17.80 9.53
C GLU A 218 18.65 18.13 8.41
N ARG A 219 19.78 17.42 8.40
CA ARG A 219 20.79 17.57 7.34
C ARG A 219 20.35 17.01 6.00
N CYS A 220 19.69 15.86 5.98
CA CYS A 220 19.08 15.33 4.76
C CYS A 220 18.14 16.34 4.10
N LEU A 221 17.33 17.03 4.91
CA LEU A 221 16.40 18.04 4.40
C LEU A 221 17.13 19.30 3.92
N THR A 222 18.10 19.79 4.70
CA THR A 222 18.86 21.02 4.40
C THR A 222 19.70 20.87 3.12
N ILE A 223 20.43 19.76 3.00
CA ILE A 223 21.29 19.45 1.85
C ILE A 223 20.45 19.05 0.63
N GLY A 224 19.31 18.40 0.87
CA GLY A 224 18.46 17.87 -0.18
C GLY A 224 18.91 16.49 -0.65
N HIS A 225 19.26 15.61 0.29
CA HIS A 225 19.78 14.27 0.00
C HIS A 225 19.02 13.18 0.76
N HIS A 226 18.66 12.12 0.05
CA HIS A 226 18.12 10.89 0.64
C HIS A 226 19.25 9.86 0.76
N PRO A 227 19.57 9.33 1.95
CA PRO A 227 20.71 8.44 2.15
C PRO A 227 20.63 7.15 1.33
N LYS A 228 21.75 6.72 0.73
CA LYS A 228 21.86 5.47 -0.05
C LYS A 228 21.40 4.20 0.70
N PRO A 229 21.69 4.00 2.00
CA PRO A 229 21.22 2.82 2.73
C PRO A 229 19.70 2.66 2.78
N PHE A 230 18.95 3.75 2.55
CA PHE A 230 17.49 3.74 2.55
C PHE A 230 16.88 3.53 1.16
N LYS A 231 17.71 3.47 0.11
CA LYS A 231 17.29 3.35 -1.30
C LYS A 231 17.16 1.92 -1.81
N GLU A 232 17.55 0.93 -1.01
CA GLU A 232 17.32 -0.49 -1.33
C GLU A 232 15.94 -0.92 -0.82
N ALA A 233 15.15 -1.54 -1.70
CA ALA A 233 13.86 -2.11 -1.34
C ALA A 233 13.84 -3.63 -1.56
N GLU A 234 13.18 -4.34 -0.65
CA GLU A 234 12.74 -5.69 -0.94
C GLU A 234 11.26 -5.68 -1.31
N VAL A 235 10.97 -5.95 -2.59
CA VAL A 235 9.62 -5.87 -3.14
C VAL A 235 8.94 -7.22 -3.01
N VAL A 236 7.90 -7.28 -2.19
CA VAL A 236 7.09 -8.48 -1.99
C VAL A 236 5.90 -8.45 -2.92
N MET A 237 5.72 -9.51 -3.72
CA MET A 237 4.57 -9.66 -4.59
C MET A 237 3.37 -10.20 -3.80
N ILE A 238 2.33 -9.38 -3.63
CA ILE A 238 1.10 -9.75 -2.92
C ILE A 238 -0.06 -9.82 -3.90
N ALA A 239 -0.81 -10.93 -3.89
CA ALA A 239 -2.02 -11.06 -4.70
C ALA A 239 -3.07 -10.00 -4.33
N LYS A 240 -3.70 -9.37 -5.32
CA LYS A 240 -4.81 -8.44 -5.10
C LYS A 240 -6.00 -9.20 -4.49
N PRO A 241 -6.63 -8.67 -3.42
CA PRO A 241 -7.80 -9.30 -2.81
C PRO A 241 -8.89 -9.57 -3.83
N GLY A 242 -9.53 -10.74 -3.74
CA GLY A 242 -10.66 -11.11 -4.58
C GLY A 242 -10.31 -11.53 -6.02
N ARG A 243 -9.04 -11.48 -6.44
CA ARG A 243 -8.62 -12.01 -7.74
C ARG A 243 -8.49 -13.53 -7.66
N ARG A 244 -9.33 -14.23 -8.44
CA ARG A 244 -9.29 -15.70 -8.57
C ARG A 244 -8.23 -16.15 -9.57
N ASP A 245 -8.07 -15.39 -10.65
CA ASP A 245 -7.03 -15.60 -11.64
C ASP A 245 -5.77 -14.81 -11.26
N LEU A 246 -4.67 -15.54 -11.07
CA LEU A 246 -3.35 -15.02 -10.69
C LEU A 246 -2.29 -15.27 -11.78
N THR A 247 -2.72 -15.68 -12.97
CA THR A 247 -1.85 -15.91 -14.12
C THR A 247 -1.27 -14.60 -14.66
N GLU A 248 -1.97 -13.47 -14.51
CA GLU A 248 -1.52 -12.20 -15.07
C GLU A 248 -0.77 -11.34 -14.04
N PRO A 249 0.30 -10.61 -14.43
CA PRO A 249 1.04 -9.71 -13.54
C PRO A 249 0.17 -8.66 -12.84
N ARG A 250 -0.87 -8.16 -13.53
CA ARG A 250 -1.81 -7.16 -12.98
C ARG A 250 -2.61 -7.66 -11.77
N ALA A 251 -2.64 -8.97 -11.53
CA ALA A 251 -3.27 -9.57 -10.35
C ALA A 251 -2.41 -9.44 -9.09
N TRP A 252 -1.15 -9.02 -9.23
CA TRP A 252 -0.19 -8.86 -8.14
C TRP A 252 0.06 -7.37 -7.83
N ARG A 253 0.46 -7.09 -6.60
CA ARG A 253 0.91 -5.78 -6.13
C ARG A 253 2.35 -5.88 -5.63
N PRO A 254 3.27 -5.05 -6.14
CA PRO A 254 4.61 -4.95 -5.59
C PRO A 254 4.58 -4.09 -4.32
N ILE A 255 4.83 -4.67 -3.14
CA ILE A 255 4.95 -3.89 -1.89
C ILE A 255 6.43 -3.75 -1.52
N SER A 256 6.94 -2.52 -1.54
CA SER A 256 8.31 -2.19 -1.17
C SER A 256 8.47 -2.22 0.35
N LEU A 257 9.25 -3.17 0.85
CA LEU A 257 9.75 -3.17 2.22
C LEU A 257 11.01 -2.31 2.30
N LEU A 258 10.86 -1.14 2.93
CA LEU A 258 11.90 -0.13 3.11
C LEU A 258 12.44 -0.13 4.55
N SER A 259 13.61 0.48 4.75
CA SER A 259 14.16 0.73 6.09
C SER A 259 13.14 1.44 6.99
N CYS A 260 12.97 0.97 8.23
CA CYS A 260 12.10 1.67 9.19
C CYS A 260 12.64 3.07 9.52
N LEU A 261 13.96 3.23 9.56
CA LEU A 261 14.60 4.52 9.78
C LEU A 261 14.39 5.47 8.59
N GLY A 262 14.60 4.96 7.35
CA GLY A 262 14.30 5.71 6.12
C GLY A 262 12.84 6.13 6.00
N LYS A 263 11.90 5.24 6.34
CA LYS A 263 10.47 5.54 6.43
C LYS A 263 10.16 6.66 7.44
N GLY A 264 10.96 6.80 8.50
CA GLY A 264 10.87 7.92 9.45
C GLY A 264 11.09 9.26 8.76
N LEU A 265 12.18 9.37 7.99
CA LEU A 265 12.53 10.58 7.22
C LEU A 265 11.45 10.90 6.18
N GLU A 266 11.05 9.90 5.41
CA GLU A 266 9.98 10.02 4.41
C GLU A 266 8.67 10.52 5.05
N ARG A 267 8.28 9.97 6.21
CA ARG A 267 7.05 10.35 6.90
C ARG A 267 7.10 11.78 7.44
N LEU A 268 8.25 12.20 7.97
CA LEU A 268 8.44 13.58 8.43
C LEU A 268 8.20 14.56 7.27
N ILE A 269 8.87 14.32 6.14
CA ILE A 269 8.76 15.15 4.95
C ILE A 269 7.33 15.09 4.38
N ALA A 270 6.72 13.91 4.32
CA ALA A 270 5.36 13.72 3.83
C ALA A 270 4.33 14.54 4.62
N ARG A 271 4.46 14.58 5.95
CA ARG A 271 3.55 15.34 6.81
C ARG A 271 3.68 16.84 6.59
N ARG A 272 4.92 17.35 6.51
CA ARG A 272 5.18 18.77 6.19
C ARG A 272 4.66 19.13 4.80
N LEU A 273 4.94 18.30 3.80
CA LEU A 273 4.45 18.45 2.42
C LEU A 273 2.92 18.49 2.38
N ALA A 274 2.25 17.54 3.02
CA ALA A 274 0.79 17.46 2.99
C ALA A 274 0.14 18.66 3.68
N TRP A 275 0.69 19.12 4.82
CA TRP A 275 0.21 20.33 5.49
C TRP A 275 0.39 21.56 4.61
N ALA A 276 1.59 21.79 4.07
CA ALA A 276 1.88 22.94 3.22
C ALA A 276 1.07 22.90 1.91
N ALA A 277 0.86 21.71 1.33
CA ALA A 277 0.06 21.50 0.14
C ALA A 277 -1.39 21.96 0.31
N VAL A 278 -1.98 21.69 1.47
CA VAL A 278 -3.32 22.16 1.83
C VAL A 278 -3.31 23.64 2.19
N HIS A 279 -2.39 24.07 3.07
CA HIS A 279 -2.35 25.43 3.59
C HIS A 279 -2.13 26.47 2.49
N TYR A 280 -1.19 26.22 1.58
CA TYR A 280 -0.92 27.11 0.46
C TYR A 280 -1.79 26.81 -0.77
N SER A 281 -2.81 25.95 -0.68
CA SER A 281 -3.70 25.62 -1.81
C SER A 281 -2.93 25.17 -3.06
N LEU A 282 -1.97 24.27 -2.89
CA LEU A 282 -1.17 23.73 -4.00
C LEU A 282 -1.93 22.65 -4.76
N LEU A 283 -2.73 21.87 -4.04
CA LEU A 283 -3.60 20.83 -4.57
C LEU A 283 -5.01 21.36 -4.81
N HIS A 284 -5.73 20.73 -5.73
CA HIS A 284 -7.14 21.04 -5.97
C HIS A 284 -7.98 20.77 -4.70
N PRO A 285 -9.01 21.59 -4.37
CA PRO A 285 -9.84 21.38 -3.18
C PRO A 285 -10.55 20.01 -3.17
N GLN A 286 -10.95 19.52 -4.35
CA GLN A 286 -11.62 18.23 -4.54
C GLN A 286 -10.62 17.07 -4.80
N GLN A 287 -9.33 17.25 -4.49
CA GLN A 287 -8.34 16.18 -4.48
C GLN A 287 -8.12 15.70 -3.04
N ALA A 288 -8.26 14.40 -2.79
CA ALA A 288 -8.04 13.74 -1.51
C ALA A 288 -7.27 12.41 -1.70
N GLY A 289 -7.15 11.63 -0.63
CA GLY A 289 -6.29 10.45 -0.58
C GLY A 289 -4.87 10.85 -0.18
N ALA A 290 -4.48 10.55 1.06
CA ALA A 290 -3.21 10.95 1.69
C ALA A 290 -3.06 12.43 2.12
N LEU A 291 -4.16 13.17 2.23
CA LEU A 291 -4.17 14.49 2.83
C LEU A 291 -4.83 14.47 4.22
N PRO A 292 -4.31 15.26 5.18
CA PRO A 292 -4.96 15.38 6.47
C PRO A 292 -6.35 16.02 6.30
N LYS A 293 -7.32 15.53 7.08
CA LYS A 293 -8.69 16.08 7.16
C LYS A 293 -9.48 16.05 5.84
N ARG A 294 -9.13 15.16 4.91
CA ARG A 294 -9.94 14.90 3.70
C ARG A 294 -10.17 13.40 3.55
N SER A 295 -11.41 13.01 3.37
CA SER A 295 -11.82 11.61 3.25
C SER A 295 -12.53 11.34 1.92
N ALA A 296 -12.67 10.06 1.58
CA ALA A 296 -13.46 9.63 0.43
C ALA A 296 -14.93 10.07 0.59
N THR A 297 -15.46 10.03 1.82
CA THR A 297 -16.84 10.43 2.10
C THR A 297 -17.06 11.92 1.82
N ASP A 298 -16.11 12.79 2.16
CA ASP A 298 -16.22 14.23 1.86
C ASP A 298 -16.35 14.48 0.34
N LEU A 299 -15.54 13.77 -0.46
CA LEU A 299 -15.58 13.89 -1.93
C LEU A 299 -16.89 13.37 -2.52
N VAL A 300 -17.37 12.22 -2.04
CA VAL A 300 -18.63 11.64 -2.52
C VAL A 300 -19.80 12.53 -2.13
N THR A 301 -19.82 13.10 -0.92
CA THR A 301 -20.85 14.05 -0.50
C THR A 301 -20.84 15.31 -1.37
N ALA A 302 -19.66 15.87 -1.67
CA ALA A 302 -19.55 17.00 -2.58
C ALA A 302 -20.05 16.67 -4.00
N LEU A 303 -19.70 15.49 -4.52
CA LEU A 303 -20.17 15.02 -5.83
C LEU A 303 -21.69 14.87 -5.87
N ILE A 304 -22.28 14.25 -4.84
CA ILE A 304 -23.74 14.08 -4.74
C ILE A 304 -24.42 15.44 -4.68
N HIS A 305 -23.90 16.37 -3.86
CA HIS A 305 -24.43 17.73 -3.76
C HIS A 305 -24.46 18.43 -5.12
N ASP A 306 -23.37 18.37 -5.89
CA ASP A 306 -23.29 19.00 -7.22
C ASP A 306 -24.30 18.39 -8.21
N ILE A 307 -24.54 17.08 -8.14
CA ILE A 307 -25.56 16.39 -8.95
C ILE A 307 -26.98 16.80 -8.53
N GLU A 308 -27.26 16.86 -7.24
CA GLU A 308 -28.56 17.29 -6.72
C GLU A 308 -28.85 18.76 -7.05
N GLU A 309 -27.83 19.62 -7.00
CA GLU A 309 -27.94 21.03 -7.40
C GLU A 309 -28.21 21.15 -8.90
N ALA A 310 -27.55 20.34 -9.74
CA ALA A 310 -27.84 20.29 -11.18
C ALA A 310 -29.31 19.93 -11.42
N PHE A 311 -29.83 18.93 -10.70
CA PHE A 311 -31.23 18.54 -10.78
C PHE A 311 -32.20 19.62 -10.32
N ALA A 312 -31.89 20.34 -9.23
CA ALA A 312 -32.70 21.45 -8.76
C ALA A 312 -32.80 22.56 -9.83
N ARG A 313 -31.75 22.74 -10.62
CA ARG A 313 -31.68 23.67 -11.77
C ARG A 313 -32.24 23.09 -13.07
N LYS A 314 -32.93 21.94 -13.03
CA LYS A 314 -33.48 21.22 -14.20
C LYS A 314 -32.42 20.82 -15.24
N LYS A 315 -31.16 20.68 -14.82
CA LYS A 315 -30.05 20.23 -15.66
C LYS A 315 -29.85 18.72 -15.57
N VAL A 316 -29.04 18.20 -16.47
CA VAL A 316 -28.54 16.83 -16.43
C VAL A 316 -27.04 16.83 -16.11
N ALA A 317 -26.54 15.69 -15.64
CA ALA A 317 -25.13 15.51 -15.35
C ALA A 317 -24.59 14.21 -15.97
N THR A 318 -23.35 14.25 -16.44
CA THR A 318 -22.59 13.09 -16.89
C THR A 318 -21.32 12.99 -16.06
N LEU A 319 -21.15 11.87 -15.37
CA LEU A 319 -19.96 11.53 -14.59
C LEU A 319 -19.11 10.54 -15.38
N VAL A 320 -17.82 10.80 -15.46
CA VAL A 320 -16.83 9.84 -15.98
C VAL A 320 -15.80 9.57 -14.92
N THR A 321 -15.63 8.31 -14.54
CA THR A 321 -14.57 7.86 -13.63
C THR A 321 -13.44 7.23 -14.45
N MET A 322 -12.20 7.53 -14.08
CA MET A 322 -10.98 7.10 -14.75
C MET A 322 -9.96 6.66 -13.71
N ASP A 323 -9.23 5.59 -13.99
CA ASP A 323 -8.17 5.04 -13.13
C ASP A 323 -6.81 5.28 -13.81
N VAL A 324 -5.84 5.80 -13.05
CA VAL A 324 -4.47 5.96 -13.56
C VAL A 324 -3.79 4.60 -13.64
N GLN A 325 -3.42 4.19 -14.85
CA GLN A 325 -2.78 2.91 -15.08
C GLN A 325 -1.39 2.89 -14.45
N GLY A 326 -1.16 1.97 -13.51
CA GLY A 326 0.15 1.84 -12.87
C GLY A 326 0.53 3.08 -12.06
N ALA A 327 -0.41 3.58 -11.26
CA ALA A 327 -0.15 4.64 -10.30
C ALA A 327 1.09 4.32 -9.45
N PHE A 328 1.80 5.37 -9.03
CA PHE A 328 3.17 5.33 -8.49
C PHE A 328 4.25 4.87 -9.47
N ASP A 329 4.10 3.73 -10.14
CA ASP A 329 5.13 3.14 -11.03
C ASP A 329 5.49 4.05 -12.22
N THR A 330 4.53 4.86 -12.67
CA THR A 330 4.64 5.74 -13.85
C THR A 330 5.23 7.12 -13.56
N VAL A 331 5.47 7.45 -12.29
CA VAL A 331 6.00 8.77 -11.93
C VAL A 331 7.46 8.89 -12.34
N MET A 332 7.75 9.90 -13.13
CA MET A 332 9.08 10.20 -13.65
C MET A 332 9.82 11.18 -12.75
N CYS A 333 11.09 10.90 -12.47
CA CYS A 333 11.89 11.63 -11.50
C CYS A 333 12.06 13.11 -11.90
N ASN A 334 12.57 13.37 -13.10
CA ASN A 334 12.90 14.72 -13.52
C ASN A 334 11.62 15.55 -13.74
N ARG A 335 10.56 14.95 -14.29
CA ARG A 335 9.25 15.62 -14.37
C ARG A 335 8.70 15.99 -12.99
N LEU A 336 8.82 15.12 -11.98
CA LEU A 336 8.39 15.43 -10.62
C LEU A 336 9.23 16.58 -10.02
N VAL A 337 10.56 16.52 -10.14
CA VAL A 337 11.45 17.60 -9.67
C VAL A 337 11.08 18.93 -10.33
N LEU A 338 10.92 18.95 -11.66
CA LEU A 338 10.50 20.14 -12.39
C LEU A 338 9.12 20.65 -11.91
N ARG A 339 8.18 19.74 -11.63
CA ARG A 339 6.86 20.09 -11.10
C ARG A 339 6.97 20.74 -9.73
N LEU A 340 7.78 20.19 -8.82
CA LEU A 340 7.96 20.78 -7.50
C LEU A 340 8.52 22.19 -7.60
N ARG A 341 9.56 22.40 -8.43
CA ARG A 341 10.12 23.73 -8.68
C ARG A 341 9.10 24.70 -9.26
N LYS A 342 8.32 24.27 -10.26
CA LYS A 342 7.23 25.10 -10.84
C LYS A 342 6.13 25.45 -9.83
N GLN A 343 5.91 24.63 -8.79
CA GLN A 343 4.94 24.91 -7.71
C GLN A 343 5.45 25.94 -6.71
N GLY A 344 6.76 26.17 -6.66
CA GLY A 344 7.39 27.06 -5.70
C GLY A 344 8.04 26.37 -4.52
N TRP A 345 8.20 25.05 -4.54
CA TRP A 345 8.84 24.34 -3.44
C TRP A 345 10.33 24.70 -3.39
N PRO A 346 10.94 24.78 -2.20
CA PRO A 346 12.36 25.07 -2.09
C PRO A 346 13.24 24.07 -2.82
N ASP A 347 14.36 24.54 -3.37
CA ASP A 347 15.26 23.71 -4.17
C ASP A 347 15.87 22.54 -3.38
N HIS A 348 16.10 22.69 -2.07
CA HIS A 348 16.56 21.57 -1.23
C HIS A 348 15.55 20.42 -1.21
N LEU A 349 14.25 20.72 -1.21
CA LEU A 349 13.19 19.71 -1.22
C LEU A 349 13.07 19.04 -2.60
N ALA A 350 13.19 19.83 -3.67
CA ALA A 350 13.23 19.31 -5.03
C ALA A 350 14.47 18.40 -5.25
N ARG A 351 15.65 18.79 -4.74
CA ARG A 351 16.86 17.95 -4.71
C ARG A 351 16.64 16.68 -3.90
N TRP A 352 16.03 16.79 -2.71
CA TRP A 352 15.73 15.63 -1.88
C TRP A 352 14.82 14.64 -2.61
N THR A 353 13.76 15.12 -3.27
CA THR A 353 12.87 14.27 -4.07
C THR A 353 13.61 13.60 -5.23
N GLY A 354 14.48 14.32 -5.92
CA GLY A 354 15.35 13.75 -6.96
C GLY A 354 16.29 12.67 -6.41
N SER A 355 16.93 12.92 -5.26
CA SER A 355 17.78 11.94 -4.58
C SER A 355 16.98 10.73 -4.09
N PHE A 356 15.77 10.94 -3.53
CA PHE A 356 14.87 9.88 -3.09
C PHE A 356 14.48 8.93 -4.23
N MET A 357 14.16 9.48 -5.41
CA MET A 357 13.77 8.67 -6.56
C MET A 357 14.96 8.05 -7.31
N GLY A 358 16.10 8.74 -7.32
CA GLY A 358 17.31 8.35 -8.07
C GLY A 358 18.22 7.38 -7.33
N GLY A 359 18.87 6.49 -8.07
CA GLY A 359 19.82 5.52 -7.52
C GLY A 359 19.17 4.49 -6.59
N ARG A 360 17.88 4.18 -6.81
CA ARG A 360 17.18 3.12 -6.09
C ARG A 360 17.45 1.76 -6.72
N SER A 361 17.40 0.73 -5.87
CA SER A 361 17.46 -0.65 -6.31
C SER A 361 16.42 -1.48 -5.58
N ALA A 362 15.98 -2.55 -6.24
CA ALA A 362 15.04 -3.50 -5.67
C ALA A 362 15.41 -4.93 -6.01
N ARG A 363 15.14 -5.82 -5.04
CA ARG A 363 15.06 -7.26 -5.23
C ARG A 363 13.62 -7.70 -5.04
N VAL A 364 13.13 -8.60 -5.89
CA VAL A 364 11.75 -9.11 -5.81
C VAL A 364 11.73 -10.40 -5.01
N ARG A 365 10.91 -10.44 -3.97
CA ARG A 365 10.59 -11.64 -3.21
C ARG A 365 9.28 -12.22 -3.72
N TYR A 366 9.35 -13.42 -4.29
CA TYR A 366 8.22 -14.22 -4.68
C TYR A 366 8.24 -15.54 -3.92
N GLN A 367 7.31 -15.68 -2.98
CA GLN A 367 7.30 -16.80 -2.03
C GLN A 367 8.63 -16.87 -1.25
N ASP A 368 9.33 -18.00 -1.33
CA ASP A 368 10.60 -18.24 -0.65
C ASP A 368 11.83 -17.89 -1.50
N ILE A 369 11.62 -17.40 -2.74
CA ILE A 369 12.69 -17.01 -3.67
C ILE A 369 12.84 -15.48 -3.70
N VAL A 370 14.09 -15.03 -3.79
CA VAL A 370 14.46 -13.62 -3.95
C VAL A 370 15.32 -13.47 -5.21
N THR A 371 14.99 -12.52 -6.07
CA THR A 371 15.80 -12.20 -7.26
C THR A 371 17.09 -11.47 -6.86
N PRO A 372 18.10 -11.40 -7.75
CA PRO A 372 19.16 -10.42 -7.62
C PRO A 372 18.61 -8.99 -7.51
N SER A 373 19.38 -8.10 -6.87
CA SER A 373 19.07 -6.68 -6.84
C SER A 373 19.23 -6.05 -8.22
N SER A 374 18.32 -5.16 -8.58
CA SER A 374 18.26 -4.49 -9.89
C SER A 374 17.94 -3.00 -9.70
N PRO A 375 18.51 -2.12 -10.54
CA PRO A 375 18.23 -0.68 -10.45
C PRO A 375 16.80 -0.36 -10.87
N LEU A 376 16.17 0.58 -10.17
CA LEU A 376 14.85 1.12 -10.52
C LEU A 376 15.01 2.48 -11.20
N GLN A 377 14.54 2.58 -12.45
CA GLN A 377 14.69 3.80 -13.26
C GLN A 377 13.62 4.85 -12.95
N CYS A 378 12.42 4.43 -12.56
CA CYS A 378 11.28 5.32 -12.33
C CYS A 378 10.37 4.83 -11.20
N GLY A 379 9.31 5.60 -10.97
CA GLY A 379 8.21 5.23 -10.09
C GLY A 379 8.46 5.53 -8.61
N LEU A 380 7.39 5.71 -7.85
CA LEU A 380 7.46 5.92 -6.41
C LEU A 380 7.32 4.56 -5.69
N PRO A 381 8.10 4.25 -4.64
CA PRO A 381 7.97 2.98 -3.94
C PRO A 381 6.58 2.81 -3.32
N GLN A 382 5.91 1.69 -3.61
CA GLN A 382 4.61 1.37 -3.01
C GLN A 382 4.82 0.84 -1.58
N GLY A 383 4.54 1.69 -0.59
CA GLY A 383 4.84 1.44 0.83
C GLY A 383 5.68 2.54 1.48
N SER A 384 6.23 3.47 0.70
CA SER A 384 6.87 4.69 1.19
C SER A 384 5.81 5.67 1.70
N PRO A 385 5.98 6.27 2.91
CA PRO A 385 5.09 7.30 3.42
C PRO A 385 5.02 8.59 2.60
N VAL A 386 6.06 8.90 1.81
CA VAL A 386 6.12 10.14 1.01
C VAL A 386 5.53 9.96 -0.40
N SER A 387 5.48 8.73 -0.90
CA SER A 387 4.98 8.42 -2.25
C SER A 387 3.57 8.98 -2.52
N PRO A 388 2.57 8.84 -1.61
CA PRO A 388 1.22 9.33 -1.88
C PRO A 388 1.15 10.84 -2.13
N ILE A 389 1.78 11.66 -1.29
CA ILE A 389 1.73 13.12 -1.45
C ILE A 389 2.49 13.58 -2.69
N LEU A 390 3.63 12.94 -3.02
CA LEU A 390 4.37 13.23 -4.24
C LEU A 390 3.55 12.91 -5.49
N PHE A 391 2.81 11.78 -5.47
CA PHE A 391 1.90 11.43 -6.56
C PHE A 391 0.77 12.44 -6.73
N LEU A 392 0.15 12.90 -5.64
CA LEU A 392 -0.88 13.94 -5.72
C LEU A 392 -0.33 15.23 -6.32
N LEU A 393 0.87 15.67 -5.91
CA LEU A 393 1.52 16.87 -6.44
C LEU A 393 1.90 16.72 -7.91
N TYR A 394 2.25 15.50 -8.34
CA TYR A 394 2.56 15.15 -9.72
C TYR A 394 1.33 15.26 -10.63
N THR A 395 0.23 14.65 -10.21
CA THR A 395 -1.02 14.56 -10.99
C THR A 395 -1.91 15.78 -10.83
N GLU A 396 -1.67 16.64 -9.85
CA GLU A 396 -2.43 17.86 -9.55
C GLU A 396 -2.90 18.64 -10.80
N PRO A 397 -2.06 18.87 -11.84
CA PRO A 397 -2.48 19.68 -12.98
C PRO A 397 -3.71 19.14 -13.71
N ILE A 398 -3.98 17.83 -13.69
CA ILE A 398 -5.16 17.24 -14.37
C ILE A 398 -6.47 17.79 -13.82
N TYR A 399 -6.50 18.13 -12.53
CA TYR A 399 -7.68 18.68 -11.84
C TYR A 399 -7.89 20.17 -12.15
N ARG A 400 -6.89 20.84 -12.73
CA ARG A 400 -7.00 22.23 -13.22
C ARG A 400 -7.26 22.31 -14.73
N LEU A 401 -7.31 21.19 -15.44
CA LEU A 401 -7.58 21.18 -16.89
C LEU A 401 -9.08 21.34 -17.19
N GLY A 402 -9.40 22.26 -18.09
CA GLY A 402 -10.79 22.47 -18.53
C GLY A 402 -11.61 23.17 -17.45
N ASN A 403 -12.76 22.60 -17.07
CA ASN A 403 -13.57 23.10 -15.96
C ASN A 403 -13.09 22.48 -14.64
N PRO A 404 -12.43 23.24 -13.73
CA PRO A 404 -11.92 22.69 -12.48
C PRO A 404 -13.02 22.32 -11.48
N ARG A 405 -14.23 22.90 -11.59
CA ARG A 405 -15.30 22.67 -10.60
C ARG A 405 -15.88 21.26 -10.64
N GLY A 406 -15.76 20.56 -11.76
CA GLY A 406 -16.26 19.20 -11.93
C GLY A 406 -15.15 18.16 -11.83
N ARG A 407 -14.16 18.34 -10.95
CA ARG A 407 -12.94 17.51 -10.91
C ARG A 407 -12.71 16.92 -9.53
N PHE A 408 -12.96 15.64 -9.39
CA PHE A 408 -12.81 14.92 -8.13
C PHE A 408 -11.67 13.93 -8.25
N GLY A 409 -10.83 13.83 -7.21
CA GLY A 409 -9.69 12.92 -7.22
C GLY A 409 -9.49 12.27 -5.88
N TYR A 410 -9.36 10.95 -5.84
CA TYR A 410 -8.99 10.21 -4.64
C TYR A 410 -7.81 9.30 -4.94
N ALA A 411 -6.62 9.66 -4.47
CA ALA A 411 -5.38 8.99 -4.84
C ALA A 411 -5.24 8.89 -6.39
N ASP A 412 -5.31 7.68 -6.96
CA ASP A 412 -5.24 7.37 -8.39
C ASP A 412 -6.58 7.36 -9.13
N ASP A 413 -7.70 7.37 -8.41
CA ASP A 413 -9.04 7.52 -8.99
C ASP A 413 -9.31 8.98 -9.33
N THR A 414 -9.74 9.25 -10.56
CA THR A 414 -10.15 10.56 -11.04
C THR A 414 -11.59 10.52 -11.54
N ALA A 415 -12.38 11.54 -11.25
CA ALA A 415 -13.72 11.70 -11.79
C ALA A 415 -13.95 13.08 -12.40
N ILE A 416 -14.75 13.10 -13.47
CA ILE A 416 -15.11 14.27 -14.25
C ILE A 416 -16.64 14.40 -14.22
N LEU A 417 -17.14 15.49 -13.66
CA LEU A 417 -18.55 15.83 -13.66
C LEU A 417 -18.82 16.94 -14.68
N SER A 418 -19.63 16.63 -15.67
CA SER A 418 -20.13 17.59 -16.67
C SER A 418 -21.61 17.85 -16.43
N ILE A 419 -22.00 19.11 -16.25
CA ILE A 419 -23.39 19.53 -16.03
C ILE A 419 -23.81 20.45 -17.17
N GLY A 420 -25.01 20.22 -17.72
CA GLY A 420 -25.52 20.92 -18.90
C GLY A 420 -27.03 20.68 -19.08
N ASP A 421 -27.59 21.21 -20.15
CA ASP A 421 -29.05 21.15 -20.37
C ASP A 421 -29.47 19.83 -21.03
N THR A 422 -28.56 19.18 -21.76
CA THR A 422 -28.80 17.89 -22.41
C THR A 422 -27.70 16.86 -22.17
N VAL A 423 -28.05 15.57 -22.35
CA VAL A 423 -27.11 14.46 -22.17
C VAL A 423 -26.03 14.49 -23.24
N ASP A 424 -26.39 14.84 -24.48
CA ASP A 424 -25.43 14.97 -25.57
C ASP A 424 -24.42 16.08 -25.32
N GLU A 425 -24.87 17.23 -24.81
CA GLU A 425 -23.99 18.33 -24.40
C GLU A 425 -23.01 17.90 -23.31
N THR A 426 -23.52 17.31 -22.21
CA THR A 426 -22.66 16.87 -21.10
C THR A 426 -21.71 15.76 -21.50
N THR A 427 -22.11 14.87 -22.42
CA THR A 427 -21.26 13.83 -23.00
C THR A 427 -20.16 14.44 -23.87
N ALA A 428 -20.46 15.46 -24.68
CA ALA A 428 -19.46 16.18 -25.46
C ALA A 428 -18.45 16.92 -24.55
N MET A 429 -18.93 17.55 -23.48
CA MET A 429 -18.08 18.19 -22.47
C MET A 429 -17.16 17.19 -21.77
N ALA A 430 -17.69 16.03 -21.37
CA ALA A 430 -16.92 14.96 -20.77
C ALA A 430 -15.86 14.43 -21.74
N SER A 431 -16.23 14.18 -23.00
CA SER A 431 -15.31 13.73 -24.05
C SER A 431 -14.15 14.71 -24.29
N SER A 432 -14.45 16.00 -24.37
CA SER A 432 -13.42 17.05 -24.48
C SER A 432 -12.48 17.07 -23.28
N SER A 433 -13.03 16.86 -22.08
CA SER A 433 -12.26 16.83 -20.83
C SER A 433 -11.34 15.61 -20.74
N ILE A 434 -11.81 14.43 -21.18
CA ILE A 434 -11.02 13.20 -21.28
C ILE A 434 -9.88 13.39 -22.28
N ALA A 435 -10.17 13.93 -23.48
CA ALA A 435 -9.14 14.16 -24.50
C ALA A 435 -8.01 15.07 -24.00
N LYS A 436 -8.34 16.12 -23.25
CA LYS A 436 -7.35 17.00 -22.60
C LYS A 436 -6.51 16.26 -21.56
N MET A 437 -7.14 15.42 -20.73
CA MET A 437 -6.43 14.62 -19.72
C MET A 437 -5.52 13.58 -20.36
N VAL A 438 -5.98 12.85 -21.38
CA VAL A 438 -5.17 11.86 -22.10
C VAL A 438 -3.98 12.53 -22.79
N ARG A 439 -4.19 13.67 -23.45
CA ARG A 439 -3.10 14.45 -24.07
C ARG A 439 -2.09 14.92 -23.04
N TRP A 440 -2.56 15.45 -21.91
CA TRP A 440 -1.68 15.88 -20.82
C TRP A 440 -0.92 14.68 -20.22
N GLY A 441 -1.61 13.56 -20.02
CA GLY A 441 -1.03 12.35 -19.47
C GLY A 441 0.09 11.80 -20.35
N ALA A 442 -0.16 11.65 -21.65
CA ALA A 442 0.86 11.25 -22.62
C ALA A 442 2.10 12.16 -22.58
N ALA A 443 1.88 13.48 -22.49
CA ALA A 443 2.97 14.45 -22.37
C ALA A 443 3.72 14.40 -21.03
N ASN A 444 3.20 13.73 -20.00
CA ASN A 444 3.77 13.64 -18.65
C ASN A 444 3.95 12.19 -18.17
N GLY A 445 3.99 11.20 -19.06
CA GLY A 445 4.21 9.79 -18.70
C GLY A 445 3.07 9.13 -17.90
N VAL A 446 1.88 9.73 -17.87
CA VAL A 446 0.68 9.18 -17.20
C VAL A 446 -0.27 8.58 -18.24
N SER A 447 -0.69 7.35 -17.99
CA SER A 447 -1.69 6.64 -18.81
C SER A 447 -2.93 6.33 -17.98
N PHE A 448 -4.08 6.13 -18.64
CA PHE A 448 -5.35 5.80 -17.98
C PHE A 448 -5.83 4.41 -18.42
N ASP A 449 -6.39 3.64 -17.48
CA ASP A 449 -6.93 2.30 -17.74
C ASP A 449 -8.32 2.40 -18.39
N THR A 450 -8.37 2.13 -19.69
CA THR A 450 -9.61 2.18 -20.47
C THR A 450 -10.63 1.13 -20.01
N LYS A 451 -10.19 -0.03 -19.49
CA LYS A 451 -11.08 -1.10 -19.04
C LYS A 451 -11.77 -0.79 -17.72
N LYS A 452 -11.20 0.14 -16.94
CA LYS A 452 -11.76 0.62 -15.67
C LYS A 452 -12.48 1.95 -15.79
N THR A 453 -12.48 2.56 -16.97
CA THR A 453 -13.17 3.82 -17.19
C THR A 453 -14.68 3.56 -17.28
N GLU A 454 -15.46 4.22 -16.42
CA GLU A 454 -16.93 4.09 -16.38
C GLU A 454 -17.60 5.44 -16.66
N VAL A 455 -18.76 5.40 -17.31
CA VAL A 455 -19.57 6.60 -17.60
C VAL A 455 -20.97 6.40 -17.01
N MET A 456 -21.47 7.43 -16.31
CA MET A 456 -22.79 7.43 -15.69
C MET A 456 -23.54 8.71 -16.06
N HIS A 457 -24.79 8.57 -16.51
CA HIS A 457 -25.66 9.69 -16.83
C HIS A 457 -26.74 9.86 -15.75
N PHE A 458 -26.94 11.11 -15.34
CA PHE A 458 -27.89 11.51 -14.30
C PHE A 458 -28.91 12.47 -14.92
N SER A 459 -30.18 12.06 -14.96
CA SER A 459 -31.29 12.86 -15.48
C SER A 459 -32.59 12.53 -14.74
N ARG A 460 -33.47 13.52 -14.54
CA ARG A 460 -34.84 13.31 -14.00
C ARG A 460 -35.87 12.95 -15.07
N SER A 461 -35.55 13.20 -16.33
CA SER A 461 -36.41 12.88 -17.48
C SER A 461 -36.13 11.44 -17.92
N LYS A 462 -37.16 10.67 -18.30
CA LYS A 462 -36.93 9.39 -19.00
C LYS A 462 -36.14 9.69 -20.27
N LEU A 463 -34.94 9.14 -20.41
CA LEU A 463 -34.15 9.19 -21.64
C LEU A 463 -35.01 8.58 -22.76
N SER A 464 -35.35 9.35 -23.80
CA SER A 464 -36.18 8.82 -24.91
C SER A 464 -35.43 7.79 -25.77
N THR A 465 -34.11 7.78 -25.67
CA THR A 465 -33.20 6.94 -26.44
C THR A 465 -31.90 6.80 -25.65
N ALA A 466 -31.31 5.60 -25.62
CA ALA A 466 -29.94 5.45 -25.13
C ALA A 466 -29.02 6.33 -26.00
N PRO A 467 -28.10 7.12 -25.42
CA PRO A 467 -27.23 8.00 -26.20
C PRO A 467 -26.45 7.19 -27.24
N ALA A 468 -26.26 7.77 -28.43
CA ALA A 468 -25.58 7.10 -29.53
C ALA A 468 -24.17 6.63 -29.11
N ARG A 469 -23.90 5.32 -29.23
CA ARG A 469 -22.57 4.73 -29.02
C ARG A 469 -21.57 5.36 -29.99
N ARG A 470 -20.83 6.38 -29.57
CA ARG A 470 -19.55 6.70 -30.20
C ARG A 470 -18.53 5.67 -29.72
N GLN A 471 -18.32 4.64 -30.53
CA GLN A 471 -17.38 3.55 -30.27
C GLN A 471 -15.99 4.11 -29.92
N TRP A 472 -15.63 4.00 -28.64
CA TRP A 472 -14.26 3.71 -28.23
C TRP A 472 -14.23 2.21 -27.92
N PRO A 473 -13.14 1.48 -28.24
CA PRO A 473 -13.12 0.04 -28.09
C PRO A 473 -13.24 -0.31 -26.60
N THR A 474 -14.47 -0.65 -26.21
CA THR A 474 -14.93 -1.16 -24.90
C THR A 474 -15.19 -0.10 -23.81
N ILE A 475 -16.44 0.39 -23.74
CA ILE A 475 -17.04 0.99 -22.52
C ILE A 475 -18.26 0.14 -22.17
N TYR A 476 -18.38 -0.29 -20.91
CA TYR A 476 -19.58 -0.94 -20.38
C TYR A 476 -20.54 0.14 -19.86
N GLU A 477 -21.79 0.07 -20.30
CA GLU A 477 -22.87 0.94 -19.84
C GLU A 477 -23.53 0.29 -18.60
N ALA A 478 -23.50 0.97 -17.46
CA ALA A 478 -24.33 0.61 -16.32
C ALA A 478 -25.60 1.48 -16.37
N SER A 479 -26.67 0.95 -16.97
CA SER A 479 -27.98 1.57 -16.93
C SER A 479 -28.59 1.41 -15.52
N LEU A 480 -28.60 2.49 -14.74
CA LEU A 480 -29.25 2.53 -13.43
C LEU A 480 -30.60 3.25 -13.54
N THR A 481 -31.57 2.59 -14.15
CA THR A 481 -32.99 2.96 -13.99
C THR A 481 -33.46 2.45 -12.62
N ARG A 482 -33.18 3.18 -11.53
CA ARG A 482 -33.86 3.04 -10.21
C ARG A 482 -33.39 4.11 -9.21
N TYR A 483 -33.91 5.33 -9.32
CA TYR A 483 -33.80 6.33 -8.24
C TYR A 483 -35.07 7.19 -8.15
N THR A 484 -36.15 6.58 -7.64
CA THR A 484 -37.31 7.30 -7.06
C THR A 484 -37.71 6.76 -5.69
N ALA A 485 -37.05 5.71 -5.17
CA ALA A 485 -37.41 5.09 -3.89
C ALA A 485 -36.43 5.37 -2.72
N LEU A 486 -35.24 5.92 -2.97
CA LEU A 486 -34.22 6.12 -1.92
C LEU A 486 -34.38 7.40 -1.08
N CYS A 487 -35.23 8.35 -1.49
CA CYS A 487 -35.41 9.62 -0.77
C CYS A 487 -36.33 9.52 0.48
N ARG A 488 -36.66 8.33 1.00
CA ARG A 488 -37.61 8.19 2.13
C ARG A 488 -37.19 7.25 3.27
N ALA A 489 -35.97 6.72 3.29
CA ALA A 489 -35.52 5.89 4.42
C ALA A 489 -34.58 6.67 5.36
N PRO A 490 -34.79 6.66 6.69
CA PRO A 490 -33.83 7.20 7.65
C PRO A 490 -32.51 6.44 7.57
N PHE A 491 -31.42 7.20 7.68
CA PHE A 491 -30.04 6.77 7.52
C PHE A 491 -29.59 5.99 8.78
N GLU A 492 -29.42 4.67 8.69
CA GLU A 492 -28.65 3.89 9.66
C GLU A 492 -27.42 3.31 8.97
N VAL A 493 -26.24 3.61 9.51
CA VAL A 493 -24.93 3.21 8.98
C VAL A 493 -24.54 1.86 9.61
N PRO A 494 -24.39 0.76 8.85
CA PRO A 494 -23.74 -0.43 9.35
C PRO A 494 -22.23 -0.18 9.46
N SER A 495 -21.65 -0.49 10.61
CA SER A 495 -20.20 -0.41 10.84
C SER A 495 -19.48 -1.55 10.11
N GLU A 496 -19.26 -1.44 8.80
CA GLU A 496 -18.34 -2.32 8.09
C GLU A 496 -16.95 -1.66 7.99
N HIS A 497 -15.95 -2.38 8.50
CA HIS A 497 -14.54 -1.99 8.42
C HIS A 497 -14.06 -1.96 6.96
N VAL A 498 -14.04 -0.77 6.35
CA VAL A 498 -13.26 -0.51 5.15
C VAL A 498 -11.78 -0.50 5.56
N SER A 499 -11.07 -1.59 5.29
CA SER A 499 -9.62 -1.67 5.44
C SER A 499 -8.93 -0.87 4.33
N SER A 500 -8.93 0.46 4.47
CA SER A 500 -8.00 1.35 3.79
C SER A 500 -6.63 1.24 4.47
N GLN A 501 -5.65 0.62 3.80
CA GLN A 501 -4.26 0.56 4.26
C GLN A 501 -3.53 1.88 3.97
N TYR A 502 -4.02 2.98 4.55
CA TYR A 502 -3.22 4.19 4.83
C TYR A 502 -3.63 4.72 6.20
N CYS A 503 -3.25 3.99 7.25
CA CYS A 503 -3.50 4.39 8.63
C CYS A 503 -2.59 5.56 9.03
N PHE A 504 -3.16 6.77 9.07
CA PHE A 504 -2.80 7.75 10.10
C PHE A 504 -3.80 7.59 11.25
N THR A 505 -3.42 6.87 12.29
CA THR A 505 -4.26 6.67 13.49
C THR A 505 -4.12 7.85 14.45
N ALA A 506 -5.24 8.47 14.82
CA ALA A 506 -5.37 9.30 16.01
C ALA A 506 -5.74 8.43 17.24
N PRO A 507 -5.27 8.74 18.46
CA PRO A 507 -5.56 7.93 19.63
C PRO A 507 -6.98 8.19 20.15
N ARG A 508 -7.80 7.14 20.30
CA ARG A 508 -9.08 7.19 21.03
C ARG A 508 -8.85 6.91 22.51
N ARG A 509 -9.20 7.86 23.38
CA ARG A 509 -9.37 7.65 24.83
C ARG A 509 -10.63 6.82 25.07
N GLY A 510 -10.53 5.78 25.90
CA GLY A 510 -11.64 4.92 26.27
C GLY A 510 -12.39 5.43 27.50
N THR A 511 -13.72 5.42 27.44
CA THR A 511 -14.61 5.48 28.61
C THR A 511 -15.57 4.30 28.55
N ARG A 512 -15.66 3.57 29.66
CA ARG A 512 -16.49 2.37 29.90
C ARG A 512 -17.98 2.70 29.99
N ALA A 513 -18.84 1.81 29.49
CA ALA A 513 -20.19 1.60 30.01
C ALA A 513 -20.59 0.11 29.83
N GLY A 514 -21.24 -0.45 30.84
CA GLY A 514 -21.51 -1.89 31.05
C GLY A 514 -22.78 -2.46 30.37
N PRO A 515 -23.15 -3.72 30.68
CA PRO A 515 -24.02 -4.53 29.84
C PRO A 515 -25.50 -4.54 30.29
N GLY A 516 -26.40 -4.64 29.32
CA GLY A 516 -27.82 -4.93 29.52
C GLY A 516 -28.33 -5.92 28.46
N HIS A 517 -28.86 -7.05 28.93
CA HIS A 517 -29.47 -8.13 28.14
C HIS A 517 -30.85 -7.75 27.57
N VAL A 518 -31.22 -8.37 26.44
CA VAL A 518 -32.35 -9.32 26.23
C VAL A 518 -32.74 -9.28 24.74
N GLY A 519 -32.89 -10.48 24.14
CA GLY A 519 -33.05 -10.65 22.70
C GLY A 519 -34.49 -10.63 22.19
N THR A 520 -34.59 -10.45 20.87
CA THR A 520 -35.70 -10.89 20.01
C THR A 520 -35.18 -11.03 18.58
N SER A 521 -35.55 -12.13 17.92
CA SER A 521 -35.22 -12.47 16.53
C SER A 521 -35.83 -11.48 15.53
N PRO A 522 -35.18 -11.20 14.37
CA PRO A 522 -35.98 -10.97 13.17
C PRO A 522 -35.43 -11.59 11.87
N ARG A 523 -36.37 -12.27 11.18
CA ARG A 523 -36.71 -12.19 9.76
C ARG A 523 -35.59 -11.83 8.76
N ARG A 524 -35.28 -12.79 7.89
CA ARG A 524 -34.52 -12.62 6.65
C ARG A 524 -35.11 -11.48 5.80
N THR A 525 -34.37 -10.39 5.72
CA THR A 525 -34.57 -9.29 4.76
C THR A 525 -33.42 -9.33 3.76
N TYR A 526 -33.75 -9.49 2.47
CA TYR A 526 -32.79 -9.38 1.38
C TYR A 526 -32.46 -7.89 1.17
N HIS A 527 -31.21 -7.49 1.43
CA HIS A 527 -30.70 -6.17 1.11
C HIS A 527 -29.81 -6.24 -0.16
N PRO A 528 -30.05 -5.41 -1.19
CA PRO A 528 -29.13 -5.27 -2.31
C PRO A 528 -27.91 -4.43 -1.89
N VAL A 529 -26.73 -4.96 -2.14
CA VAL A 529 -25.42 -4.31 -1.89
C VAL A 529 -25.17 -3.26 -2.95
N ILE A 530 -24.96 -2.00 -2.55
CA ILE A 530 -24.48 -0.92 -3.44
C ILE A 530 -22.96 -0.97 -3.46
N SER A 531 -22.39 -1.26 -4.63
CA SER A 531 -20.95 -1.17 -4.90
C SER A 531 -20.56 0.31 -5.00
N THR A 532 -19.85 0.83 -4.00
CA THR A 532 -19.16 2.12 -4.09
C THR A 532 -18.03 2.04 -5.12
N SER A 533 -18.13 2.82 -6.21
CA SER A 533 -17.12 2.87 -7.29
C SER A 533 -15.86 3.69 -6.97
N PHE A 534 -15.65 4.07 -5.71
CA PHE A 534 -14.33 4.46 -5.21
C PHE A 534 -13.79 3.25 -4.43
N LYS A 535 -12.71 2.64 -4.91
CA LYS A 535 -12.18 1.38 -4.37
C LYS A 535 -11.08 1.57 -3.33
#